data_AF-A0A096MBN5-F1
#
_entry.id   AF-A0A096MBN5-F1
#
_cell.length_a   1.000
_cell.length_b   1.000
_cell.length_c   1.000
_cell.angle_alpha   90.00
_cell.angle_beta   90.00
_cell.angle_gamma   90.00
#
_symmetry.space_group_name_H-M   'P 1'
#
loop_
_entity.id
_entity.type
_entity.pdbx_description
1 polymer ?
#
loop_
_entity_poly.entity_id
_entity_poly.type
_entity_poly.pdbx_seq_one_letter_code
_entity_poly.pdbx_strand_id
1 'polypeptide(L)'
;HSATMFLLVLSLLVSGSQASHFLGTMMTYYPGETQTNGSVSVILRYKQNFVECSQSVTWNCEGNCGSWTRMLPLTKVEEVSGEWCQTEGVITHQLPNNTGFQTKLDGGAWINNILNRIVNWRAVAAVELRNRSDIGKPNTSPQTTILPALRVPVNCPRTINLLAFDPDGDEVKCRYGNATDSECNPCDPPPVLNVSSQSCSLTFSSSVSNTSS
;
A
#
# COMPACT_ATOMS: atom_id res chain seq x y z
N HIS A 1 -33.91 35.10 31.89
CA HIS A 1 -32.85 35.94 31.29
C HIS A 1 -31.51 35.44 31.84
N SER A 2 -31.11 34.23 31.45
CA SER A 2 -30.28 33.92 30.27
C SER A 2 -28.81 34.27 30.54
N ALA A 3 -28.10 33.34 31.19
CA ALA A 3 -26.65 33.27 31.14
C ALA A 3 -26.30 32.21 30.09
N THR A 4 -25.85 32.70 28.96
CA THR A 4 -25.38 31.97 27.78
C THR A 4 -24.29 30.97 28.15
N MET A 5 -24.57 29.68 27.95
CA MET A 5 -23.61 28.59 28.06
C MET A 5 -22.73 28.59 26.80
N PHE A 6 -21.45 28.96 26.94
CA PHE A 6 -20.47 28.84 25.87
C PHE A 6 -20.24 27.35 25.56
N LEU A 7 -20.77 26.87 24.44
CA LEU A 7 -20.49 25.55 23.91
C LEU A 7 -19.12 25.59 23.24
N LEU A 8 -18.08 25.16 23.95
CA LEU A 8 -16.76 24.88 23.37
C LEU A 8 -16.90 23.68 22.42
N VAL A 9 -16.89 23.96 21.12
CA VAL A 9 -16.79 22.94 20.07
C VAL A 9 -15.40 22.31 20.15
N LEU A 10 -15.30 21.15 20.81
CA LEU A 10 -14.13 20.29 20.74
C LEU A 10 -14.00 19.80 19.29
N SER A 11 -13.20 20.50 18.50
CA SER A 11 -12.73 19.98 17.21
C SER A 11 -11.73 18.88 17.51
N LEU A 12 -12.21 17.65 17.63
CA LEU A 12 -11.38 16.44 17.60
C LEU A 12 -10.67 16.41 16.25
N LEU A 13 -9.47 17.00 16.20
CA LEU A 13 -8.45 16.60 15.25
C LEU A 13 -8.18 15.12 15.54
N VAL A 14 -8.85 14.24 14.79
CA VAL A 14 -8.50 12.82 14.70
C VAL A 14 -7.11 12.79 14.08
N SER A 15 -6.13 12.93 14.96
CA SER A 15 -4.73 12.68 14.69
C SER A 15 -4.67 11.19 14.45
N GLY A 16 -4.51 10.80 13.18
CA GLY A 16 -4.47 9.39 12.78
C GLY A 16 -3.52 8.63 13.69
N SER A 17 -4.02 7.58 14.34
CA SER A 17 -3.17 6.67 15.10
C SER A 17 -2.09 6.13 14.16
N GLN A 18 -0.83 6.35 14.48
CA GLN A 18 0.26 5.65 13.81
C GLN A 18 0.14 4.17 14.19
N ALA A 19 -0.42 3.36 13.29
CA ALA A 19 -0.50 1.94 13.50
C ALA A 19 0.93 1.37 13.52
N SER A 20 1.34 0.85 14.68
CA SER A 20 2.51 -0.02 14.77
C SER A 20 2.10 -1.41 14.30
N HIS A 21 2.99 -2.18 13.68
CA HIS A 21 2.72 -3.54 13.21
C HIS A 21 1.97 -3.63 11.87
N PHE A 22 2.34 -2.78 10.92
CA PHE A 22 1.97 -2.91 9.52
C PHE A 22 2.63 -4.15 8.91
N LEU A 23 1.93 -4.90 8.07
CA LEU A 23 2.44 -6.12 7.43
C LEU A 23 2.50 -6.00 5.91
N GLY A 24 1.83 -5.00 5.33
CA GLY A 24 1.89 -4.71 3.91
C GLY A 24 0.62 -4.06 3.39
N THR A 25 0.71 -3.52 2.18
CA THR A 25 -0.43 -2.95 1.47
C THR A 25 -0.32 -3.24 -0.02
N MET A 26 -1.44 -3.19 -0.71
CA MET A 26 -1.50 -3.14 -2.17
C MET A 26 -2.60 -2.18 -2.59
N MET A 27 -2.46 -1.58 -3.76
CA MET A 27 -3.48 -0.74 -4.37
C MET A 27 -3.60 -1.07 -5.85
N THR A 28 -4.84 -1.12 -6.31
CA THR A 28 -5.19 -1.18 -7.73
C THR A 28 -6.12 -0.03 -8.06
N TYR A 29 -5.91 0.63 -9.19
CA TYR A 29 -6.78 1.71 -9.65
C TYR A 29 -7.50 1.34 -10.94
N TYR A 30 -8.74 1.82 -11.04
CA TYR A 30 -9.65 1.58 -12.16
C TYR A 30 -10.13 2.93 -12.67
N PRO A 31 -9.58 3.41 -13.81
CA PRO A 31 -10.01 4.66 -14.43
C PRO A 31 -11.43 4.50 -15.00
N GLY A 32 -12.28 5.49 -14.77
CA GLY A 32 -13.55 5.65 -15.48
C GLY A 32 -13.37 6.39 -16.80
N GLU A 33 -14.46 6.60 -17.51
CA GLU A 33 -14.45 7.38 -18.75
C GLU A 33 -14.18 8.87 -18.46
N THR A 34 -13.41 9.50 -19.34
CA THR A 34 -13.24 10.95 -19.32
C THR A 34 -14.47 11.61 -19.92
N GLN A 35 -15.11 12.48 -19.14
CA GLN A 35 -16.31 13.20 -19.55
C GLN A 35 -15.98 14.32 -20.55
N THR A 36 -16.99 14.84 -21.23
CA THR A 36 -16.84 15.94 -22.21
C THR A 36 -16.27 17.22 -21.61
N ASN A 37 -16.48 17.45 -20.32
CA ASN A 37 -15.89 18.57 -19.57
C ASN A 37 -14.44 18.30 -19.11
N GLY A 38 -13.85 17.18 -19.48
CA GLY A 38 -12.50 16.74 -19.10
C GLY A 38 -12.42 16.00 -17.77
N SER A 39 -13.47 16.02 -16.94
CA SER A 39 -13.45 15.35 -15.63
C SER A 39 -13.41 13.83 -15.75
N VAL A 40 -12.77 13.17 -14.79
CA VAL A 40 -12.62 11.71 -14.79
C VAL A 40 -12.84 11.17 -13.38
N SER A 41 -13.58 10.06 -13.29
CA SER A 41 -13.71 9.31 -12.04
C SER A 41 -12.66 8.21 -11.98
N VAL A 42 -12.16 7.90 -10.80
CA VAL A 42 -11.22 6.79 -10.59
C VAL A 42 -11.52 6.09 -9.29
N ILE A 43 -11.57 4.76 -9.34
CA ILE A 43 -11.79 3.91 -8.19
C ILE A 43 -10.46 3.30 -7.79
N LEU A 44 -10.04 3.52 -6.54
CA LEU A 44 -8.91 2.85 -5.92
C LEU A 44 -9.44 1.74 -5.02
N ARG A 45 -9.01 0.50 -5.26
CA ARG A 45 -9.22 -0.64 -4.37
C ARG A 45 -7.89 -0.99 -3.72
N TYR A 46 -7.87 -1.08 -2.42
CA TYR A 46 -6.66 -1.38 -1.68
C TYR A 46 -6.93 -2.40 -0.59
N LYS A 47 -5.87 -3.11 -0.20
CA LYS A 47 -5.86 -3.98 0.98
C LYS A 47 -4.75 -3.52 1.91
N GLN A 48 -5.03 -3.56 3.21
CA GLN A 48 -4.03 -3.30 4.24
C GLN A 48 -3.96 -4.50 5.18
N ASN A 49 -2.74 -4.89 5.50
CA ASN A 49 -2.47 -5.94 6.47
C ASN A 49 -1.80 -5.34 7.70
N PHE A 50 -2.35 -5.67 8.86
CA PHE A 50 -1.85 -5.32 10.18
C PHE A 50 -1.87 -6.58 11.06
N VAL A 51 -1.32 -6.51 12.26
CA VAL A 51 -1.45 -7.63 13.22
C VAL A 51 -2.88 -7.73 13.76
N GLU A 52 -3.60 -6.60 13.89
CA GLU A 52 -4.99 -6.56 14.37
C GLU A 52 -5.90 -5.74 13.46
N CYS A 53 -7.18 -6.12 13.35
CA CYS A 53 -8.17 -5.39 12.53
C CYS A 53 -8.59 -4.03 13.12
N SER A 54 -8.27 -3.80 14.39
CA SER A 54 -8.45 -2.50 15.06
C SER A 54 -7.54 -1.43 14.48
N GLN A 55 -6.47 -1.83 13.80
CA GLN A 55 -5.45 -0.97 13.24
C GLN A 55 -5.74 -0.66 11.76
N SER A 56 -5.54 0.61 11.40
CA SER A 56 -5.64 1.06 10.02
C SER A 56 -4.82 2.33 9.80
N VAL A 57 -4.50 2.59 8.54
CA VAL A 57 -3.88 3.85 8.11
C VAL A 57 -4.63 4.35 6.89
N THR A 58 -4.74 5.66 6.72
CA THR A 58 -5.48 6.25 5.60
C THR A 58 -4.54 6.58 4.45
N TRP A 59 -4.94 6.23 3.23
CA TRP A 59 -4.26 6.70 2.02
C TRP A 59 -4.49 8.20 1.84
N ASN A 60 -3.39 8.95 1.72
CA ASN A 60 -3.41 10.38 1.48
C ASN A 60 -3.17 10.67 0.01
N CYS A 61 -3.95 11.57 -0.58
CA CYS A 61 -3.77 11.99 -1.96
C CYS A 61 -2.93 13.27 -2.04
N GLU A 62 -2.08 13.36 -3.06
CA GLU A 62 -1.24 14.50 -3.38
C GLU A 62 -1.40 14.93 -4.85
N GLY A 63 -1.50 16.25 -5.07
CA GLY A 63 -1.68 16.83 -6.40
C GLY A 63 -3.16 16.93 -6.81
N ASN A 64 -3.51 16.33 -7.95
CA ASN A 64 -4.84 16.41 -8.55
C ASN A 64 -5.84 15.46 -7.85
N CYS A 65 -6.20 15.76 -6.61
CA CYS A 65 -7.06 14.89 -5.78
C CYS A 65 -8.56 15.08 -6.01
N GLY A 66 -8.93 16.03 -6.87
CA GLY A 66 -10.31 16.41 -7.10
C GLY A 66 -10.92 17.19 -5.94
N SER A 67 -12.14 17.68 -6.15
CA SER A 67 -12.94 18.34 -5.12
C SER A 67 -13.85 17.38 -4.37
N TRP A 68 -14.08 16.18 -4.92
CA TRP A 68 -14.93 15.17 -4.33
C TRP A 68 -14.17 13.85 -4.19
N THR A 69 -14.20 13.32 -2.98
CA THR A 69 -13.63 12.02 -2.61
C THR A 69 -14.64 11.27 -1.77
N ARG A 70 -14.90 10.00 -2.10
CA ARG A 70 -15.69 9.09 -1.28
C ARG A 70 -14.84 7.93 -0.82
N MET A 71 -14.72 7.75 0.48
CA MET A 71 -14.05 6.61 1.10
C MET A 71 -15.10 5.71 1.74
N LEU A 72 -15.11 4.43 1.38
CA LEU A 72 -15.96 3.44 2.05
C LEU A 72 -15.28 2.94 3.33
N PRO A 73 -16.06 2.53 4.35
CA PRO A 73 -15.50 1.89 5.53
C PRO A 73 -14.68 0.65 5.17
N LEU A 74 -13.60 0.40 5.92
CA LEU A 74 -12.80 -0.81 5.77
C LEU A 74 -13.64 -2.05 6.09
N THR A 75 -13.52 -3.07 5.24
CA THR A 75 -14.17 -4.37 5.44
C THR A 75 -13.12 -5.41 5.78
N LYS A 76 -13.36 -6.21 6.82
CA LYS A 76 -12.48 -7.31 7.17
C LYS A 76 -12.57 -8.42 6.12
N VAL A 77 -11.44 -8.80 5.55
CA VAL A 77 -11.34 -9.91 4.59
C VAL A 77 -11.02 -11.21 5.31
N GLU A 78 -9.97 -11.20 6.14
CA GLU A 78 -9.50 -12.37 6.87
C GLU A 78 -8.73 -11.94 8.11
N GLU A 79 -8.69 -12.80 9.13
CA GLU A 79 -7.99 -12.57 10.38
C GLU A 79 -7.53 -13.90 10.98
N VAL A 80 -6.24 -13.95 11.34
CA VAL A 80 -5.66 -14.95 12.22
C VAL A 80 -5.28 -14.23 13.51
N SER A 81 -6.04 -14.50 14.57
CA SER A 81 -5.91 -13.79 15.85
C SER A 81 -4.48 -13.82 16.39
N GLY A 82 -3.93 -12.63 16.66
CA GLY A 82 -2.56 -12.46 17.16
C GLY A 82 -1.46 -12.61 16.11
N GLU A 83 -1.79 -12.87 14.84
CA GLU A 83 -0.82 -12.98 13.76
C GLU A 83 -0.99 -11.88 12.71
N TRP A 84 -2.16 -11.83 12.06
CA TRP A 84 -2.44 -10.86 11.02
C TRP A 84 -3.94 -10.69 10.79
N CYS A 85 -4.30 -9.50 10.33
CA CYS A 85 -5.62 -9.15 9.84
C CYS A 85 -5.49 -8.38 8.54
N GLN A 86 -6.28 -8.79 7.55
CA GLN A 86 -6.44 -8.09 6.30
C GLN A 86 -7.78 -7.37 6.24
N THR A 87 -7.72 -6.09 5.90
CA THR A 87 -8.89 -5.30 5.54
C THR A 87 -8.81 -4.83 4.10
N GLU A 88 -9.95 -4.60 3.48
CA GLU A 88 -10.08 -4.00 2.16
C GLU A 88 -10.83 -2.67 2.23
N GLY A 89 -10.41 -1.72 1.41
CA GLY A 89 -11.02 -0.40 1.31
C GLY A 89 -11.19 0.05 -0.14
N VAL A 90 -12.11 0.99 -0.32
CA VAL A 90 -12.40 1.59 -1.62
C VAL A 90 -12.44 3.10 -1.48
N ILE A 91 -11.65 3.78 -2.31
CA ILE A 91 -11.69 5.23 -2.48
C ILE A 91 -12.16 5.54 -3.89
N THR A 92 -13.03 6.52 -4.04
CA THR A 92 -13.44 7.06 -5.34
C THR A 92 -13.08 8.54 -5.37
N HIS A 93 -12.28 8.93 -6.35
CA HIS A 93 -11.98 10.34 -6.62
C HIS A 93 -12.75 10.81 -7.86
N GLN A 94 -13.23 12.06 -7.83
CA GLN A 94 -13.71 12.76 -9.01
C GLN A 94 -12.75 13.90 -9.33
N LEU A 95 -11.98 13.74 -10.40
CA LEU A 95 -10.92 14.67 -10.79
C LEU A 95 -11.41 15.68 -11.82
N PRO A 96 -10.91 16.93 -11.79
CA PRO A 96 -11.26 17.97 -12.77
C PRO A 96 -10.71 17.69 -14.18
N ASN A 97 -9.65 16.88 -14.30
CA ASN A 97 -9.01 16.52 -15.55
C ASN A 97 -8.28 15.17 -15.41
N ASN A 98 -7.69 14.68 -16.50
CA ASN A 98 -7.02 13.38 -16.58
C ASN A 98 -5.50 13.42 -16.31
N THR A 99 -4.94 14.46 -15.69
CA THR A 99 -3.47 14.54 -15.49
C THR A 99 -2.93 13.54 -14.46
N GLY A 100 -3.78 12.72 -13.85
CA GLY A 100 -3.37 11.78 -12.81
C GLY A 100 -3.00 12.45 -11.49
N PHE A 101 -2.63 11.65 -10.49
CA PHE A 101 -2.23 12.10 -9.15
C PHE A 101 -1.36 11.03 -8.46
N GLN A 102 -0.81 11.38 -7.30
CA GLN A 102 -0.12 10.41 -6.46
C GLN A 102 -0.92 10.19 -5.18
N THR A 103 -0.97 8.96 -4.69
CA THR A 103 -1.46 8.68 -3.34
C THR A 103 -0.42 7.88 -2.57
N LYS A 104 -0.31 8.17 -1.29
CA LYS A 104 0.67 7.55 -0.40
C LYS A 104 0.00 7.03 0.86
N LEU A 105 0.54 5.93 1.35
CA LEU A 105 0.25 5.36 2.67
C LEU A 105 1.57 5.33 3.41
N ASP A 106 1.66 6.00 4.54
CA ASP A 106 2.88 6.01 5.34
C ASP A 106 2.58 5.89 6.83
N GLY A 107 3.56 5.36 7.55
CA GLY A 107 3.48 5.18 8.98
C GLY A 107 4.84 4.95 9.61
N GLY A 108 4.88 5.11 10.93
CA GLY A 108 6.02 4.75 11.75
C GLY A 108 6.07 3.25 12.07
N ALA A 109 7.18 2.85 12.71
CA ALA A 109 7.54 1.54 13.23
C ALA A 109 6.85 0.35 12.51
N TRP A 110 7.53 -0.24 11.52
CA TRP A 110 6.98 -1.32 10.69
C TRP A 110 6.42 -2.47 11.55
N ILE A 111 7.27 -3.15 12.30
CA ILE A 111 6.96 -4.14 13.34
C ILE A 111 8.08 -4.13 14.39
N ASN A 112 7.77 -4.52 15.63
CA ASN A 112 8.76 -4.62 16.70
C ASN A 112 9.75 -5.77 16.48
N ASN A 113 10.95 -5.66 17.06
CA ASN A 113 11.97 -6.73 17.09
C ASN A 113 12.45 -7.23 15.72
N ILE A 114 12.49 -6.36 14.69
CA ILE A 114 13.01 -6.69 13.36
C ILE A 114 14.52 -6.48 13.22
N LEU A 115 15.16 -7.38 12.46
CA LEU A 115 16.60 -7.35 12.21
C LEU A 115 17.03 -6.15 11.35
N ASN A 116 16.22 -5.77 10.37
CA ASN A 116 16.50 -4.67 9.44
C ASN A 116 16.06 -3.29 9.97
N ARG A 117 15.53 -3.21 11.19
CA ARG A 117 15.34 -1.95 11.96
C ARG A 117 14.53 -0.86 11.25
N ILE A 118 13.66 -1.21 10.30
CA ILE A 118 12.85 -0.24 9.55
C ILE A 118 11.97 0.57 10.51
N VAL A 119 12.23 1.88 10.57
CA VAL A 119 11.58 2.83 11.48
C VAL A 119 10.38 3.51 10.84
N ASN A 120 10.41 3.75 9.54
CA ASN A 120 9.27 4.22 8.78
C ASN A 120 9.10 3.43 7.49
N TRP A 121 7.88 3.41 7.00
CA TRP A 121 7.52 2.77 5.75
C TRP A 121 6.57 3.70 4.99
N ARG A 122 6.63 3.64 3.67
CA ARG A 122 5.73 4.36 2.77
C ARG A 122 5.49 3.52 1.52
N ALA A 123 4.22 3.33 1.21
CA ALA A 123 3.77 2.84 -0.08
C ALA A 123 3.26 4.02 -0.91
N VAL A 124 3.56 4.03 -2.20
CA VAL A 124 3.16 5.08 -3.13
C VAL A 124 2.51 4.44 -4.35
N ALA A 125 1.37 4.98 -4.76
CA ALA A 125 0.73 4.67 -6.03
C ALA A 125 0.65 5.94 -6.87
N ALA A 126 1.28 5.91 -8.05
CA ALA A 126 1.12 6.93 -9.07
C ALA A 126 0.01 6.51 -10.03
N VAL A 127 -1.02 7.34 -10.15
CA VAL A 127 -2.21 7.08 -10.96
C VAL A 127 -2.10 7.90 -12.24
N GLU A 128 -2.00 7.23 -13.38
CA GLU A 128 -1.97 7.85 -14.72
C GLU A 128 -3.34 7.65 -15.39
N LEU A 129 -3.93 8.74 -15.87
CA LEU A 129 -5.31 8.74 -16.39
C LEU A 129 -5.40 9.24 -17.83
N ARG A 130 -4.29 9.65 -18.44
CA ARG A 130 -4.25 9.98 -19.86
C ARG A 130 -4.33 8.71 -20.69
N ASN A 131 -5.00 8.82 -21.84
CA ASN A 131 -5.08 7.72 -22.77
C ASN A 131 -3.70 7.40 -23.32
N ARG A 132 -3.34 6.13 -23.24
CA ARG A 132 -2.15 5.61 -23.91
C ARG A 132 -2.40 5.55 -25.41
N SER A 133 -1.34 5.78 -26.19
CA SER A 133 -1.42 5.79 -27.65
C SER A 133 -1.55 4.39 -28.27
N ASP A 134 -1.13 3.35 -27.56
CA ASP A 134 -1.12 1.95 -28.03
C ASP A 134 -2.44 1.22 -27.77
N ILE A 135 -3.07 1.41 -26.60
CA ILE A 135 -4.34 0.74 -26.24
C ILE A 135 -5.57 1.67 -26.29
N GLY A 136 -5.39 2.97 -26.53
CA GLY A 136 -6.47 3.94 -26.72
C GLY A 136 -7.29 4.28 -25.48
N LYS A 137 -6.88 3.78 -24.30
CA LYS A 137 -7.53 3.98 -23.00
C LYS A 137 -6.50 4.36 -21.93
N PRO A 138 -6.92 4.86 -20.76
CA PRO A 138 -6.00 5.10 -19.64
C PRO A 138 -5.36 3.79 -19.16
N ASN A 139 -4.21 3.93 -18.49
CA ASN A 139 -3.51 2.79 -17.93
C ASN A 139 -4.29 2.14 -16.77
N THR A 140 -4.08 0.86 -16.54
CA THR A 140 -4.53 0.14 -15.35
C THR A 140 -3.31 -0.21 -14.50
N SER A 141 -3.43 -0.22 -13.17
CA SER A 141 -2.33 -0.66 -12.31
C SER A 141 -2.04 -2.16 -12.46
N PRO A 142 -0.79 -2.60 -12.25
CA PRO A 142 -0.49 -3.99 -11.97
C PRO A 142 -1.35 -4.52 -10.83
N GLN A 143 -1.81 -5.76 -10.99
CA GLN A 143 -2.59 -6.48 -10.00
C GLN A 143 -1.71 -7.54 -9.36
N THR A 144 -1.76 -7.59 -8.03
CA THR A 144 -1.14 -8.64 -7.24
C THR A 144 -2.08 -9.02 -6.11
N THR A 145 -1.88 -10.18 -5.51
CA THR A 145 -2.45 -10.43 -4.18
C THR A 145 -1.45 -10.01 -3.13
N ILE A 146 -1.95 -9.43 -2.05
CA ILE A 146 -1.13 -9.31 -0.85
C ILE A 146 -0.88 -10.71 -0.28
N LEU A 147 0.36 -10.95 0.10
CA LEU A 147 0.74 -12.15 0.83
C LEU A 147 0.62 -11.83 2.32
N PRO A 148 -0.08 -12.66 3.11
CA PRO A 148 -0.10 -12.50 4.56
C PRO A 148 1.31 -12.71 5.14
N ALA A 149 1.45 -12.62 6.46
CA ALA A 149 2.73 -12.86 7.13
C ALA A 149 3.31 -14.24 6.75
N LEU A 150 4.47 -14.23 6.07
CA LEU A 150 5.18 -15.43 5.66
C LEU A 150 6.28 -15.80 6.66
N ARG A 151 6.32 -17.07 7.06
CA ARG A 151 7.40 -17.63 7.89
C ARG A 151 8.12 -18.72 7.12
N VAL A 152 9.41 -18.51 6.86
CA VAL A 152 10.27 -19.49 6.19
C VAL A 152 11.30 -20.01 7.19
N PRO A 153 11.32 -21.33 7.49
CA PRO A 153 12.35 -21.91 8.35
C PRO A 153 13.76 -21.71 7.77
N VAL A 154 14.72 -21.38 8.63
CA VAL A 154 16.11 -21.08 8.22
C VAL A 154 16.73 -22.19 7.39
N ASN A 155 16.49 -23.45 7.73
CA ASN A 155 17.03 -24.63 7.06
C ASN A 155 16.20 -25.10 5.84
N CYS A 156 15.22 -24.31 5.40
CA CYS A 156 14.33 -24.69 4.32
C CYS A 156 14.25 -23.57 3.28
N PRO A 157 15.18 -23.54 2.30
CA PRO A 157 15.11 -22.56 1.23
C PRO A 157 13.77 -22.63 0.51
N ARG A 158 13.19 -21.48 0.23
CA ARG A 158 11.88 -21.36 -0.42
C ARG A 158 11.91 -20.26 -1.46
N THR A 159 11.28 -20.52 -2.58
CA THR A 159 10.95 -19.50 -3.58
C THR A 159 9.44 -19.34 -3.63
N ILE A 160 8.99 -18.10 -3.51
CA ILE A 160 7.58 -17.72 -3.52
C ILE A 160 7.38 -16.75 -4.69
N ASN A 161 6.47 -17.07 -5.61
CA ASN A 161 6.14 -16.17 -6.71
C ASN A 161 5.04 -15.22 -6.25
N LEU A 162 5.33 -13.92 -6.27
CA LEU A 162 4.29 -12.90 -6.15
C LEU A 162 3.46 -13.01 -7.42
N LEU A 163 2.21 -13.48 -7.30
CA LEU A 163 1.29 -13.58 -8.43
C LEU A 163 0.89 -12.17 -8.88
N ALA A 164 1.75 -11.53 -9.65
CA ALA A 164 1.61 -10.17 -10.13
C ALA A 164 1.53 -10.17 -11.66
N PHE A 165 0.57 -9.43 -12.20
CA PHE A 165 0.38 -9.27 -13.65
C PHE A 165 -0.24 -7.90 -13.94
N ASP A 166 -0.06 -7.41 -15.16
CA ASP A 166 -0.69 -6.18 -15.61
C ASP A 166 -1.85 -6.49 -16.59
N PRO A 167 -3.09 -6.02 -16.34
CA PRO A 167 -4.21 -6.26 -17.24
C PRO A 167 -4.08 -5.67 -18.65
N ASP A 168 -3.22 -4.66 -18.83
CA ASP A 168 -2.96 -4.03 -20.13
C ASP A 168 -1.78 -4.69 -20.87
N GLY A 169 -1.15 -5.71 -20.26
CA GLY A 169 -0.07 -6.49 -20.87
C GLY A 169 1.33 -5.91 -20.66
N ASP A 170 1.47 -4.92 -19.78
CA ASP A 170 2.77 -4.32 -19.45
C ASP A 170 3.65 -5.27 -18.61
N GLU A 171 4.96 -5.06 -18.71
CA GLU A 171 5.94 -5.77 -17.88
C GLU A 171 5.85 -5.32 -16.41
N VAL A 172 5.51 -6.23 -15.51
CA VAL A 172 5.50 -5.97 -14.06
C VAL A 172 6.88 -6.26 -13.47
N LYS A 173 7.44 -5.29 -12.74
CA LYS A 173 8.71 -5.43 -12.02
C LYS A 173 8.54 -5.36 -10.51
N CYS A 174 9.30 -6.18 -9.81
CA CYS A 174 9.40 -6.16 -8.36
C CYS A 174 10.76 -5.65 -7.90
N ARG A 175 10.82 -4.99 -6.73
CA ARG A 175 12.07 -4.52 -6.13
C ARG A 175 11.92 -4.31 -4.62
N TYR A 176 13.05 -4.13 -3.94
CA TYR A 176 13.07 -3.63 -2.57
C TYR A 176 12.62 -2.16 -2.51
N GLY A 177 12.20 -1.74 -1.31
CA GLY A 177 11.98 -0.34 -1.01
C GLY A 177 13.25 0.49 -1.16
N ASN A 178 13.11 1.74 -1.58
CA ASN A 178 14.18 2.66 -1.87
C ASN A 178 14.19 3.83 -0.87
N ALA A 179 15.33 4.02 -0.18
CA ALA A 179 15.50 5.09 0.79
C ALA A 179 15.49 6.47 0.12
N THR A 180 16.01 6.60 -1.11
CA THR A 180 16.02 7.86 -1.87
C THR A 180 14.60 8.33 -2.18
N ASP A 181 13.69 7.39 -2.41
CA ASP A 181 12.26 7.67 -2.67
C ASP A 181 11.45 7.76 -1.36
N SER A 182 12.12 7.69 -0.20
CA SER A 182 11.48 7.70 1.12
C SER A 182 10.44 6.60 1.33
N GLU A 183 10.63 5.42 0.71
CA GLU A 183 9.73 4.27 0.85
C GLU A 183 9.97 3.50 2.16
N CYS A 184 11.15 3.65 2.75
CA CYS A 184 11.51 3.16 4.08
C CYS A 184 12.72 3.92 4.64
N ASN A 185 12.95 3.78 5.94
CA ASN A 185 14.15 4.29 6.61
C ASN A 185 14.43 3.46 7.88
N PRO A 186 15.57 2.74 7.96
CA PRO A 186 16.44 2.38 6.84
C PRO A 186 15.74 1.46 5.83
N CYS A 187 16.30 1.34 4.63
CA CYS A 187 15.87 0.39 3.60
C CYS A 187 16.93 -0.69 3.39
N ASP A 188 17.23 -1.46 4.44
CA ASP A 188 18.25 -2.52 4.38
C ASP A 188 17.57 -3.89 4.19
N PRO A 189 17.64 -4.51 3.00
CA PRO A 189 17.09 -5.84 2.80
C PRO A 189 17.84 -6.87 3.64
N PRO A 190 17.15 -7.87 4.23
CA PRO A 190 17.82 -8.92 4.96
C PRO A 190 18.62 -9.82 3.99
N PRO A 191 19.83 -10.29 4.35
CA PRO A 191 20.71 -11.05 3.45
C PRO A 191 20.14 -12.41 3.02
N VAL A 192 19.14 -12.91 3.74
CA VAL A 192 18.46 -14.18 3.45
C VAL A 192 17.38 -14.07 2.39
N LEU A 193 16.98 -12.84 2.02
CA LEU A 193 15.94 -12.58 1.02
C LEU A 193 16.59 -12.07 -0.26
N ASN A 194 16.15 -12.61 -1.39
CA ASN A 194 16.42 -12.09 -2.72
C ASN A 194 15.11 -11.85 -3.48
N VAL A 195 14.99 -10.72 -4.17
CA VAL A 195 13.83 -10.36 -4.99
C VAL A 195 14.24 -10.36 -6.45
N SER A 196 13.66 -11.27 -7.23
CA SER A 196 13.79 -11.27 -8.69
C SER A 196 12.92 -10.17 -9.27
N SER A 197 13.54 -9.20 -9.94
CA SER A 197 12.80 -8.08 -10.52
C SER A 197 11.89 -8.49 -11.67
N GLN A 198 12.34 -9.46 -12.46
CA GLN A 198 11.66 -9.89 -13.69
C GLN A 198 10.51 -10.86 -13.45
N SER A 199 10.72 -11.84 -12.57
CA SER A 199 9.72 -12.88 -12.30
C SER A 199 8.85 -12.57 -11.08
N CYS A 200 9.12 -11.46 -10.39
CA CYS A 200 8.48 -11.13 -9.13
C CYS A 200 8.53 -12.28 -8.11
N SER A 201 9.67 -12.97 -8.04
CA SER A 201 9.89 -14.11 -7.13
C SER A 201 10.70 -13.69 -5.91
N LEU A 202 10.24 -14.06 -4.72
CA LEU A 202 10.95 -13.95 -3.46
C LEU A 202 11.70 -15.26 -3.17
N THR A 203 13.02 -15.22 -3.12
CA THR A 203 13.83 -16.39 -2.77
C THR A 203 14.43 -16.18 -1.37
N PHE A 204 14.11 -17.11 -0.48
CA PHE A 204 14.65 -17.20 0.85
C PHE A 204 15.71 -18.28 0.88
N SER A 205 16.96 -17.90 1.11
CA SER A 205 18.08 -18.83 1.21
C SER A 205 18.92 -18.47 2.43
N SER A 206 19.04 -19.40 3.37
CA SER A 206 20.06 -19.29 4.41
C SER A 206 21.27 -20.14 4.02
N SER A 207 22.45 -19.54 4.00
CA SER A 207 23.67 -20.30 4.17
C SER A 207 23.80 -20.62 5.66
N VAL A 208 23.57 -21.87 6.05
CA VAL A 208 24.05 -22.35 7.35
C VAL A 208 25.57 -22.38 7.25
N SER A 209 26.24 -21.30 7.61
CA SER A 209 27.66 -21.39 7.95
C SER A 209 27.73 -22.06 9.31
N ASN A 210 27.89 -23.39 9.32
CA ASN A 210 28.34 -24.11 10.51
C ASN A 210 29.76 -23.61 10.85
N THR A 211 29.87 -22.47 11.52
CA THR A 211 31.07 -22.16 12.29
C THR A 211 30.86 -22.68 13.69
N SER A 212 31.06 -23.98 13.85
CA SER A 212 31.49 -24.55 15.11
C SER A 212 32.92 -24.10 15.37
N SER A 213 33.11 -23.21 16.33
CA SER A 213 34.40 -22.96 17.00
C SER A 213 34.20 -23.08 18.49
#